data_AF-A0A2V9AR20-F1
#
_entry.id   AF-A0A2V9AR20-F1
#
_cell.length_a   1.000
_cell.length_b   1.000
_cell.length_c   1.000
_cell.angle_alpha   90.00
_cell.angle_beta   90.00
_cell.angle_gamma   90.00
#
_symmetry.space_group_name_H-M   'P 1'
#
loop_
_entity.id
_entity.type
_entity.pdbx_description
1 polymer ?
#
loop_
_entity_poly.entity_id
_entity_poly.type
_entity_poly.pdbx_seq_one_letter_code
_entity_poly.pdbx_strand_id
1 'polypeptide(L)'
;LINYTPGYVREELEEQPLVENPELRELKKQRAGLVSELNRSKIELADHLLEPPAKKRGTPSRSQKEVMDDIAVIEGKILLADDQLEKLPSEIRFDEAHAGEKLLKLNHEKKRFLDCIKVFVCNSKAEMCRLLLKHYDRPREVIPALAMIVERTGYVKLEGGRLEVTLRRFTDREIDYAARHLCEDLNRMQPVTLDKFHLPIRYHVQ
;
A
#
# COMPACT_ATOMS: atom_id res chain seq x y z
N LEU A 1 -12.09 -23.36 -10.76
CA LEU A 1 -11.66 -22.08 -11.37
C LEU A 1 -10.94 -21.28 -10.27
N ILE A 2 -9.68 -20.88 -10.46
CA ILE A 2 -9.00 -19.99 -9.49
C ILE A 2 -9.63 -18.61 -9.66
N ASN A 3 -10.23 -18.06 -8.60
CA ASN A 3 -10.75 -16.70 -8.61
C ASN A 3 -9.58 -15.71 -8.63
N TYR A 4 -9.12 -15.38 -9.83
CA TYR A 4 -7.94 -14.56 -10.07
C TYR A 4 -8.26 -13.08 -9.86
N THR A 5 -7.70 -12.49 -8.80
CA THR A 5 -7.72 -11.05 -8.57
C THR A 5 -6.28 -10.58 -8.36
N PRO A 6 -5.59 -10.05 -9.39
CA PRO A 6 -4.17 -9.69 -9.29
C PRO A 6 -3.90 -8.47 -8.39
N GLY A 7 -4.94 -7.70 -8.06
CA GLY A 7 -4.89 -6.56 -7.16
C GLY A 7 -5.24 -6.88 -5.72
N TYR A 8 -5.14 -5.88 -4.85
CA TYR A 8 -5.66 -5.97 -3.49
C TYR A 8 -7.19 -5.96 -3.52
N VAL A 9 -7.79 -6.95 -2.87
CA VAL A 9 -9.24 -6.93 -2.64
C VAL A 9 -9.50 -5.90 -1.54
N ARG A 10 -10.44 -5.00 -1.78
CA ARG A 10 -10.90 -4.02 -0.78
C ARG A 10 -12.04 -4.64 0.00
N GLU A 11 -11.99 -4.52 1.31
CA GLU A 11 -12.98 -5.03 2.24
C GLU A 11 -13.44 -3.87 3.15
N GLU A 12 -14.71 -3.87 3.52
CA GLU A 12 -15.19 -2.95 4.54
C GLU A 12 -14.51 -3.27 5.87
N LEU A 13 -14.13 -2.24 6.61
CA LEU A 13 -13.72 -2.41 8.00
C LEU A 13 -14.96 -2.70 8.86
N GLU A 14 -14.82 -3.62 9.81
CA GLU A 14 -15.87 -3.91 10.81
C GLU A 14 -16.24 -2.64 11.59
N GLU A 15 -15.23 -1.87 12.00
CA GLU A 15 -15.41 -0.59 12.69
C GLU A 15 -14.53 0.48 12.05
N GLN A 16 -15.08 1.68 11.89
CA GLN A 16 -14.33 2.83 11.38
C GLN A 16 -13.45 3.40 12.51
N PRO A 17 -12.18 3.72 12.23
CA PRO A 17 -11.29 4.25 13.25
C PRO A 17 -11.76 5.63 13.72
N LEU A 18 -11.44 5.96 14.97
CA LEU A 18 -11.56 7.32 15.49
C LEU A 18 -10.46 8.20 14.88
N VAL A 19 -10.84 9.40 14.47
CA VAL A 19 -9.96 10.43 13.91
C VAL A 19 -10.23 11.76 14.58
N GLU A 20 -9.24 12.66 14.55
CA GLU A 20 -9.40 14.02 15.05
C GLU A 20 -10.57 14.71 14.36
N ASN A 21 -11.43 15.35 15.15
CA ASN A 21 -12.58 16.05 14.63
C ASN A 21 -12.14 17.26 13.75
N PRO A 22 -12.44 17.29 12.44
CA PRO A 22 -12.06 18.40 11.58
C PRO A 22 -12.71 19.73 11.99
N GLU A 23 -13.90 19.69 12.60
CA GLU A 23 -14.58 20.90 13.09
C GLU A 23 -13.82 21.56 14.25
N LEU A 24 -13.23 20.76 15.14
CA LEU A 24 -12.37 21.28 16.21
C LEU A 24 -11.15 22.01 15.64
N ARG A 25 -10.58 21.48 14.56
CA ARG A 25 -9.42 22.08 13.90
C ARG A 25 -9.79 23.43 13.28
N GLU A 26 -10.92 23.50 12.58
CA GLU A 26 -11.40 24.75 11.98
C GLU A 26 -11.81 25.78 13.03
N LEU A 27 -12.52 25.39 14.10
CA LEU A 27 -12.89 26.30 15.20
C LEU A 27 -11.66 26.83 15.94
N LYS A 28 -10.64 25.99 16.21
CA LYS A 28 -9.36 26.46 16.79
C LYS A 28 -8.66 27.48 15.90
N LYS A 29 -8.72 27.29 14.58
CA LYS A 29 -8.16 28.23 13.60
C LYS A 29 -8.93 29.55 13.57
N GLN A 30 -10.27 29.51 13.60
CA GLN A 30 -11.12 30.70 13.70
C GLN A 30 -10.84 31.48 14.98
N ARG A 31 -10.77 30.78 16.13
CA ARG A 31 -10.40 31.36 17.41
C ARG A 31 -9.02 32.04 17.36
N ALA A 32 -8.01 31.40 16.77
CA ALA A 32 -6.67 31.98 16.63
C ALA A 32 -6.69 33.26 15.77
N GLY A 33 -7.55 33.29 14.74
CA GLY A 33 -7.84 34.49 13.95
C GLY A 33 -8.43 35.62 14.82
N LEU A 34 -9.48 35.33 15.58
CA LEU A 34 -10.13 36.29 16.48
C LEU A 34 -9.17 36.82 17.56
N VAL A 35 -8.32 35.97 18.14
CA VAL A 35 -7.29 36.39 19.11
C VAL A 35 -6.27 37.33 18.46
N SER A 36 -5.91 37.08 17.20
CA SER A 36 -5.01 37.96 16.45
C SER A 36 -5.66 39.32 16.15
N GLU A 37 -6.94 39.34 15.80
CA GLU A 37 -7.72 40.57 15.63
C GLU A 37 -7.85 41.34 16.95
N LEU A 38 -8.16 40.65 18.04
CA LEU A 38 -8.24 41.24 19.38
C LEU A 38 -6.93 41.93 19.76
N ASN A 39 -5.79 41.27 19.52
CA ASN A 39 -4.48 41.85 19.81
C ASN A 39 -4.21 43.10 18.97
N ARG A 40 -4.65 43.14 17.70
CA ARG A 40 -4.54 44.35 16.86
C ARG A 40 -5.38 45.50 17.42
N SER A 41 -6.64 45.25 17.77
CA SER A 41 -7.50 46.28 18.35
C SER A 41 -7.00 46.75 19.73
N LYS A 42 -6.39 45.87 20.53
CA LYS A 42 -5.75 46.26 21.80
C LYS A 42 -4.52 47.14 21.58
N ILE A 43 -3.72 46.89 20.55
CA ILE A 43 -2.61 47.77 20.16
C ILE A 43 -3.13 49.12 19.69
N GLU A 44 -4.17 49.15 18.83
CA GLU A 44 -4.80 50.39 18.37
C GLU A 44 -5.37 51.21 19.53
N LEU A 45 -6.02 50.56 20.50
CA LEU A 45 -6.48 51.21 21.72
C LEU A 45 -5.32 51.76 22.57
N ALA A 46 -4.22 51.02 22.68
CA ALA A 46 -3.03 51.49 23.39
C ALA A 46 -2.41 52.72 22.71
N ASP A 47 -2.36 52.75 21.38
CA ASP A 47 -1.91 53.91 20.59
C ASP A 47 -2.84 55.13 20.74
N HIS A 48 -4.13 54.92 21.02
CA HIS A 48 -5.06 56.00 21.39
C HIS A 48 -4.84 56.53 22.81
N LEU A 49 -4.42 55.67 23.74
CA LEU A 49 -4.18 56.02 25.15
C LEU A 49 -2.78 56.61 25.39
N LEU A 50 -1.80 56.24 24.58
CA LEU A 50 -0.42 56.71 24.60
C LEU A 50 -0.24 57.75 23.48
N GLU A 51 -0.31 59.05 23.77
CA GLU A 51 -0.15 60.12 22.76
C GLU A 51 1.11 59.94 21.88
N PRO A 52 1.06 60.18 20.54
CA PRO A 52 2.25 60.04 19.68
C PRO A 52 3.12 61.32 19.64
N PRO A 53 4.45 61.21 19.45
CA PRO A 53 5.25 62.32 18.94
C PRO A 53 4.82 62.65 17.50
N ALA A 54 4.45 63.91 17.27
CA ALA A 54 4.30 64.64 16.00
C ALA A 54 4.02 63.84 14.69
N LYS A 55 2.74 63.87 14.27
CA LYS A 55 2.17 63.80 12.90
C LYS A 55 2.82 62.85 11.86
N LYS A 56 2.02 61.88 11.38
CA LYS A 56 1.99 61.48 9.96
C LYS A 56 0.55 61.52 9.43
N ARG A 57 0.35 62.19 8.29
CA ARG A 57 -0.91 62.23 7.53
C ARG A 57 -1.19 60.82 6.97
N GLY A 58 -2.30 60.23 7.35
CA GLY A 58 -2.86 59.03 6.72
C GLY A 58 -4.11 58.56 7.44
N THR A 59 -5.25 58.60 6.73
CA THR A 59 -6.57 57.98 7.02
C THR A 59 -7.23 58.34 8.37
N PRO A 60 -8.58 58.49 8.46
CA PRO A 60 -9.21 58.77 9.75
C PRO A 60 -8.97 57.58 10.69
N SER A 61 -8.35 57.80 11.85
CA SER A 61 -8.32 56.77 12.89
C SER A 61 -9.75 56.55 13.37
N ARG A 62 -10.13 55.29 13.60
CA ARG A 62 -11.39 54.95 14.26
C ARG A 62 -11.48 55.67 15.60
N SER A 63 -12.69 55.92 16.09
CA SER A 63 -12.85 56.54 17.41
C SER A 63 -12.47 55.54 18.51
N GLN A 64 -11.94 56.01 19.64
CA GLN A 64 -11.62 55.15 20.78
C GLN A 64 -12.81 54.28 21.20
N LYS A 65 -14.02 54.84 21.11
CA LYS A 65 -15.27 54.13 21.41
C LYS A 65 -15.53 52.99 20.42
N GLU A 66 -15.32 53.21 19.12
CA GLU A 66 -15.42 52.16 18.10
C GLU A 66 -14.43 51.03 18.36
N VAL A 67 -13.19 51.35 18.73
CA VAL A 67 -12.16 50.33 19.03
C VAL A 67 -12.52 49.53 20.28
N MET A 68 -13.07 50.18 21.32
CA MET A 68 -13.56 49.49 22.52
C MET A 68 -14.77 48.61 22.24
N ASP A 69 -15.72 49.08 21.43
CA ASP A 69 -16.89 48.31 21.03
C ASP A 69 -16.47 47.08 20.19
N ASP A 70 -15.50 47.23 19.28
CA ASP A 70 -14.91 46.13 18.49
C ASP A 70 -14.23 45.10 19.40
N ILE A 71 -13.47 45.53 20.42
CA ILE A 71 -12.84 44.64 21.41
C ILE A 71 -13.90 43.81 22.14
N ALA A 72 -14.96 44.45 22.65
CA ALA A 72 -16.03 43.76 23.36
C ALA A 72 -16.74 42.71 22.48
N VAL A 73 -16.97 43.04 21.20
CA VAL A 73 -17.55 42.11 20.22
C VAL A 73 -16.61 40.93 19.95
N ILE A 74 -15.32 41.17 19.76
CA ILE A 74 -14.33 40.11 19.50
C ILE A 74 -14.17 39.21 20.73
N GLU A 75 -14.11 39.76 21.94
CA GLU A 75 -14.05 38.99 23.19
C GLU A 75 -15.30 38.11 23.36
N GLY A 76 -16.49 38.64 23.05
CA GLY A 76 -17.72 37.86 23.03
C GLY A 76 -17.68 36.70 22.02
N LYS A 77 -17.15 36.94 20.81
CA LYS A 77 -16.98 35.88 19.79
C LYS A 77 -15.98 34.80 20.23
N ILE A 78 -14.89 35.17 20.90
CA ILE A 78 -13.90 34.21 21.43
C ILE A 78 -14.55 33.34 22.50
N LEU A 79 -15.33 33.95 23.42
CA LEU A 79 -16.00 33.21 24.49
C LEU A 79 -17.04 32.21 23.93
N LEU A 80 -17.77 32.59 22.88
CA LEU A 80 -18.67 31.67 22.17
C LEU A 80 -17.90 30.55 21.47
N ALA A 81 -16.76 30.84 20.84
CA ALA A 81 -15.91 29.83 20.21
C ALA A 81 -15.33 28.86 21.25
N ASP A 82 -14.96 29.34 22.44
CA ASP A 82 -14.46 28.51 23.54
C ASP A 82 -15.55 27.55 24.07
N ASP A 83 -16.78 28.04 24.28
CA ASP A 83 -17.93 27.20 24.67
C ASP A 83 -18.27 26.14 23.60
N GLN A 84 -18.16 26.49 22.31
CA GLN A 84 -18.34 25.53 21.21
C GLN A 84 -17.23 24.47 21.17
N LEU A 85 -15.98 24.86 21.45
CA LEU A 85 -14.84 23.94 21.49
C LEU A 85 -14.94 22.94 22.65
N GLU A 86 -15.48 23.33 23.81
CA GLU A 86 -15.67 22.43 24.96
C GLU A 86 -16.75 21.37 24.71
N LYS A 87 -17.76 21.70 23.90
CA LYS A 87 -18.89 20.80 23.61
C LYS A 87 -18.57 19.75 22.55
N LEU A 88 -17.55 19.99 21.73
CA LEU A 88 -17.20 19.10 20.63
C LEU A 88 -16.28 17.96 21.09
N PRO A 89 -16.54 16.72 20.66
CA PRO A 89 -15.67 15.58 20.98
C PRO A 89 -14.31 15.74 20.28
N SER A 90 -13.24 15.34 20.98
CA SER A 90 -11.86 15.39 20.47
C SER A 90 -11.67 14.49 19.25
N GLU A 91 -12.31 13.32 19.25
CA GLU A 91 -12.25 12.32 18.19
C GLU A 91 -13.67 11.89 17.80
N ILE A 92 -13.88 11.68 16.51
CA ILE A 92 -15.12 11.16 15.92
C ILE A 92 -14.78 10.03 14.96
N ARG A 93 -15.77 9.24 14.55
CA ARG A 93 -15.49 8.16 13.58
C ARG A 93 -15.09 8.73 12.23
N PHE A 94 -14.25 8.00 11.50
CA PHE A 94 -13.77 8.42 10.18
C PHE A 94 -14.91 8.76 9.20
N ASP A 95 -15.96 7.94 9.18
CA ASP A 95 -17.12 8.15 8.32
C ASP A 95 -17.91 9.41 8.69
N GLU A 96 -18.04 9.73 9.98
CA GLU A 96 -18.64 10.98 10.45
C GLU A 96 -17.79 12.19 10.04
N ALA A 97 -16.47 12.10 10.14
CA ALA A 97 -15.55 13.17 9.74
C ALA A 97 -15.50 13.42 8.21
N HIS A 98 -15.82 12.42 7.39
CA HIS A 98 -15.67 12.47 5.92
C HIS A 98 -17.01 12.31 5.19
N ALA A 99 -18.10 12.85 5.75
CA ALA A 99 -19.42 12.91 5.10
C ALA A 99 -19.96 11.54 4.64
N GLY A 100 -19.71 10.49 5.42
CA GLY A 100 -20.15 9.13 5.16
C GLY A 100 -19.20 8.29 4.31
N GLU A 101 -18.06 8.83 3.88
CA GLU A 101 -17.02 8.03 3.25
C GLU A 101 -16.39 7.04 4.24
N LYS A 102 -16.41 5.75 3.88
CA LYS A 102 -15.83 4.70 4.73
C LYS A 102 -14.41 4.39 4.31
N LEU A 103 -13.54 4.23 5.30
CA LEU A 103 -12.22 3.66 5.08
C LEU A 103 -12.34 2.16 4.80
N LEU A 104 -11.60 1.70 3.80
CA LEU A 104 -11.56 0.29 3.36
C LEU A 104 -10.23 -0.34 3.72
N LYS A 105 -10.28 -1.63 4.09
CA LYS A 105 -9.09 -2.46 4.33
C LYS A 105 -8.65 -3.14 3.05
N LEU A 106 -7.34 -3.20 2.82
CA LEU A 106 -6.79 -4.05 1.78
C LEU A 106 -6.59 -5.47 2.33
N ASN A 107 -7.22 -6.45 1.69
CA ASN A 107 -6.93 -7.85 1.95
C ASN A 107 -5.64 -8.24 1.23
N HIS A 108 -4.60 -8.51 2.02
CA HIS A 108 -3.29 -8.91 1.54
C HIS A 108 -3.15 -10.42 1.33
N GLU A 109 -4.05 -11.25 1.86
CA GLU A 109 -3.90 -12.71 1.85
C GLU A 109 -3.97 -13.29 0.44
N LYS A 110 -4.99 -12.89 -0.34
CA LYS A 110 -5.17 -13.36 -1.72
C LYS A 110 -3.97 -12.98 -2.60
N LYS A 111 -3.47 -11.75 -2.43
CA LYS A 111 -2.27 -11.28 -3.14
C LYS A 111 -1.02 -12.04 -2.67
N ARG A 112 -0.85 -12.21 -1.35
CA ARG A 112 0.29 -12.92 -0.77
C ARG A 112 0.40 -14.34 -1.29
N PHE A 113 -0.71 -15.07 -1.39
CA PHE A 113 -0.73 -16.40 -1.99
C PHE A 113 -0.18 -16.41 -3.43
N LEU A 114 -0.65 -15.49 -4.28
CA LEU A 114 -0.16 -15.37 -5.65
C LEU A 114 1.31 -14.92 -5.72
N ASP A 115 1.71 -13.97 -4.90
CA ASP A 115 3.09 -13.49 -4.87
C ASP A 115 4.05 -14.59 -4.36
N CYS A 116 3.63 -15.42 -3.41
CA CYS A 116 4.36 -16.61 -3.00
C CYS A 116 4.55 -17.60 -4.16
N ILE A 117 3.49 -17.88 -4.95
CA ILE A 117 3.60 -18.72 -6.15
C ILE A 117 4.59 -18.11 -7.14
N LYS A 118 4.51 -16.79 -7.40
CA LYS A 118 5.42 -16.10 -8.33
C LYS A 118 6.87 -16.20 -7.88
N VAL A 119 7.16 -15.92 -6.60
CA VAL A 119 8.52 -15.99 -6.05
C VAL A 119 9.04 -17.42 -6.11
N PHE A 120 8.20 -18.41 -5.74
CA PHE A 120 8.56 -19.81 -5.83
C PHE A 120 8.92 -20.21 -7.27
N VAL A 121 8.04 -19.93 -8.24
CA VAL A 121 8.28 -20.23 -9.66
C VAL A 121 9.52 -19.51 -10.19
N CYS A 122 9.74 -18.25 -9.79
CA CYS A 122 10.94 -17.49 -10.16
C CYS A 122 12.21 -18.19 -9.66
N ASN A 123 12.24 -18.57 -8.39
CA ASN A 123 13.37 -19.26 -7.77
C ASN A 123 13.59 -20.65 -8.39
N SER A 124 12.53 -21.42 -8.63
CA SER A 124 12.61 -22.70 -9.31
C SER A 124 13.16 -22.56 -10.73
N LYS A 125 12.69 -21.58 -11.51
CA LYS A 125 13.23 -21.29 -12.84
C LYS A 125 14.71 -20.90 -12.79
N ALA A 126 15.11 -20.07 -11.83
CA ALA A 126 16.50 -19.66 -11.67
C ALA A 126 17.42 -20.87 -11.40
N GLU A 127 17.02 -21.79 -10.52
CA GLU A 127 17.80 -23.01 -10.28
C GLU A 127 17.78 -23.96 -11.47
N MET A 128 16.65 -24.16 -12.14
CA MET A 128 16.60 -24.98 -13.36
C MET A 128 17.50 -24.42 -14.46
N CYS A 129 17.56 -23.09 -14.64
CA CYS A 129 18.53 -22.45 -15.54
C CYS A 129 19.96 -22.76 -15.12
N ARG A 130 20.29 -22.68 -13.82
CA ARG A 130 21.64 -22.99 -13.31
C ARG A 130 22.06 -24.43 -13.59
N LEU A 131 21.13 -25.38 -13.45
CA LEU A 131 21.37 -26.78 -13.80
C LEU A 131 21.52 -26.96 -15.32
N LEU A 132 20.63 -26.34 -16.09
CA LEU A 132 20.62 -26.44 -17.55
C LEU A 132 21.91 -25.92 -18.16
N LEU A 133 22.50 -24.85 -17.61
CA LEU A 133 23.79 -24.29 -18.08
C LEU A 133 24.97 -25.26 -18.00
N LYS A 134 24.89 -26.33 -17.20
CA LYS A 134 25.93 -27.37 -17.19
C LYS A 134 25.93 -28.23 -18.46
N HIS A 135 24.81 -28.20 -19.19
CA HIS A 135 24.54 -29.05 -20.35
C HIS A 135 24.14 -28.23 -21.59
N TYR A 136 24.17 -26.91 -21.48
CA TYR A 136 23.77 -25.97 -22.52
C TYR A 136 24.63 -24.70 -22.44
N ASP A 137 25.60 -24.60 -23.35
CA ASP A 137 26.69 -23.61 -23.27
C ASP A 137 26.30 -22.19 -23.75
N ARG A 138 25.00 -21.90 -23.91
CA ARG A 138 24.49 -20.62 -24.41
C ARG A 138 23.77 -19.84 -23.30
N PRO A 139 24.49 -19.09 -22.45
CA PRO A 139 23.89 -18.41 -21.31
C PRO A 139 22.88 -17.32 -21.68
N ARG A 140 22.99 -16.73 -22.88
CA ARG A 140 22.00 -15.75 -23.38
C ARG A 140 20.69 -16.40 -23.83
N GLU A 141 20.70 -17.70 -24.12
CA GLU A 141 19.56 -18.45 -24.66
C GLU A 141 18.96 -19.42 -23.61
N VAL A 142 19.52 -19.50 -22.41
CA VAL A 142 19.10 -20.46 -21.37
C VAL A 142 17.64 -20.31 -20.95
N ILE A 143 17.14 -19.07 -20.84
CA ILE A 143 15.74 -18.82 -20.44
C ILE A 143 14.77 -19.29 -21.54
N PRO A 144 14.94 -18.90 -22.81
CA PRO A 144 14.17 -19.48 -23.92
C PRO A 144 14.28 -21.01 -24.00
N ALA A 145 15.48 -21.57 -23.87
CA ALA A 145 15.70 -23.01 -23.89
C ALA A 145 14.95 -23.73 -22.76
N LEU A 146 15.01 -23.20 -21.53
CA LEU A 146 14.26 -23.73 -20.41
C LEU A 146 12.75 -23.64 -20.64
N ALA A 147 12.26 -22.51 -21.18
CA ALA A 147 10.85 -22.34 -21.49
C ALA A 147 10.38 -23.40 -22.49
N MET A 148 11.15 -23.65 -23.57
CA MET A 148 10.85 -24.72 -24.53
C MET A 148 10.71 -26.09 -23.85
N ILE A 149 11.57 -26.39 -22.87
CA ILE A 149 11.55 -27.67 -22.14
C ILE A 149 10.33 -27.76 -21.21
N VAL A 150 10.09 -26.75 -20.39
CA VAL A 150 9.04 -26.76 -19.34
C VAL A 150 7.64 -26.64 -19.95
N GLU A 151 7.49 -25.91 -21.04
CA GLU A 151 6.21 -25.74 -21.75
C GLU A 151 5.92 -26.89 -22.72
N ARG A 152 6.88 -27.82 -22.90
CA ARG A 152 6.68 -29.00 -23.72
C ARG A 152 5.59 -29.88 -23.11
N THR A 153 4.63 -30.29 -23.94
CA THR A 153 3.62 -31.27 -23.52
C THR A 153 4.29 -32.59 -23.15
N GLY A 154 3.98 -33.07 -21.94
CA GLY A 154 4.41 -34.36 -21.43
C GLY A 154 3.24 -35.21 -20.94
N TYR A 155 3.53 -36.44 -20.55
CA TYR A 155 2.62 -37.35 -19.90
C TYR A 155 3.04 -37.55 -18.45
N VAL A 156 2.07 -37.66 -17.55
CA VAL A 156 2.31 -38.00 -16.15
C VAL A 156 1.50 -39.24 -15.83
N LYS A 157 2.16 -40.27 -15.29
CA LYS A 157 1.53 -41.53 -14.93
C LYS A 157 1.98 -41.97 -13.53
N LEU A 158 1.04 -42.43 -12.71
CA LEU A 158 1.35 -43.07 -11.45
C LEU A 158 1.54 -44.57 -11.69
N GLU A 159 2.76 -45.06 -11.53
CA GLU A 159 3.11 -46.48 -11.67
C GLU A 159 3.89 -46.95 -10.45
N GLY A 160 3.46 -48.05 -9.83
CA GLY A 160 4.19 -48.65 -8.70
C GLY A 160 4.45 -47.71 -7.52
N GLY A 161 3.56 -46.75 -7.27
CA GLY A 161 3.73 -45.75 -6.19
C GLY A 161 4.70 -44.62 -6.53
N ARG A 162 5.05 -44.43 -7.81
CA ARG A 162 5.93 -43.38 -8.31
C ARG A 162 5.27 -42.60 -9.45
N LEU A 163 5.47 -41.29 -9.48
CA LEU A 163 5.05 -40.46 -10.60
C LEU A 163 6.13 -40.44 -11.68
N GLU A 164 5.82 -41.02 -12.82
CA GLU A 164 6.64 -40.98 -14.02
C GLU A 164 6.19 -39.80 -14.89
N VAL A 165 7.12 -38.87 -15.13
CA VAL A 165 6.92 -37.65 -15.94
C VAL A 165 7.73 -37.76 -17.22
N THR A 166 7.02 -37.95 -18.33
CA THR A 166 7.59 -38.16 -19.67
C THR A 166 7.45 -36.89 -20.51
N LEU A 167 8.55 -36.27 -20.92
CA LEU A 167 8.55 -35.23 -21.95
C LEU A 167 8.72 -35.84 -23.33
N ARG A 168 8.00 -35.34 -24.34
CA ARG A 168 8.24 -35.74 -25.73
C ARG A 168 9.59 -35.21 -26.21
N ARG A 169 10.30 -35.97 -27.05
CA ARG A 169 11.53 -35.51 -27.72
C ARG A 169 11.39 -34.15 -28.40
N PHE A 170 12.53 -33.47 -28.50
CA PHE A 170 12.66 -32.18 -29.18
C PHE A 170 13.30 -32.36 -30.55
N THR A 171 12.83 -31.60 -31.54
CA THR A 171 13.41 -31.60 -32.89
C THR A 171 14.82 -31.02 -32.88
N ASP A 172 15.03 -29.98 -32.06
CA ASP A 172 16.34 -29.41 -31.81
C ASP A 172 17.17 -30.37 -30.94
N ARG A 173 18.32 -30.80 -31.47
CA ARG A 173 19.18 -31.80 -30.82
C ARG A 173 19.89 -31.25 -29.59
N GLU A 174 20.22 -29.96 -29.56
CA GLU A 174 20.83 -29.33 -28.39
C GLU A 174 19.81 -29.23 -27.26
N ILE A 175 18.57 -28.84 -27.57
CA ILE A 175 17.48 -28.79 -26.58
C ILE A 175 17.10 -30.21 -26.11
N ASP A 176 17.02 -31.21 -27.00
CA ASP A 176 16.75 -32.61 -26.63
C ASP A 176 17.84 -33.14 -25.66
N TYR A 177 19.11 -32.86 -25.96
CA TYR A 177 20.24 -33.20 -25.09
C TYR A 177 20.16 -32.51 -23.73
N ALA A 178 19.98 -31.20 -23.72
CA ALA A 178 19.92 -30.41 -22.50
C ALA A 178 18.71 -30.81 -21.62
N ALA A 179 17.55 -31.11 -22.23
CA ALA A 179 16.37 -31.59 -21.53
C ALA A 179 16.60 -32.93 -20.82
N ARG A 180 17.25 -33.90 -21.50
CA ARG A 180 17.58 -35.21 -20.92
C ARG A 180 18.46 -35.07 -19.68
N HIS A 181 19.52 -34.28 -19.78
CA HIS A 181 20.43 -34.07 -18.65
C HIS A 181 19.82 -33.22 -17.54
N LEU A 182 18.95 -32.26 -17.87
CA LEU A 182 18.16 -31.57 -16.85
C LEU A 182 17.25 -32.55 -16.09
N CYS A 183 16.58 -33.48 -16.78
CA CYS A 183 15.81 -34.54 -16.13
C CYS A 183 16.68 -35.41 -15.22
N GLU A 184 17.90 -35.77 -15.64
CA GLU A 184 18.85 -36.51 -14.80
C GLU A 184 19.25 -35.74 -13.55
N ASP A 185 19.58 -34.45 -13.69
CA ASP A 185 19.91 -33.56 -12.58
C ASP A 185 18.75 -33.42 -11.60
N LEU A 186 17.52 -33.27 -12.08
CA LEU A 186 16.31 -33.26 -11.25
C LEU A 186 16.11 -34.59 -10.54
N ASN A 187 16.30 -35.72 -11.23
CA ASN A 187 16.17 -37.06 -10.62
C ASN A 187 17.20 -37.30 -9.51
N ARG A 188 18.41 -36.75 -9.63
CA ARG A 188 19.45 -36.83 -8.57
C ARG A 188 19.04 -36.13 -7.29
N MET A 189 18.13 -35.16 -7.36
CA MET A 189 17.57 -34.49 -6.18
C MET A 189 16.56 -35.36 -5.42
N GLN A 190 16.23 -36.55 -5.93
CA GLN A 190 15.22 -37.45 -5.36
C GLN A 190 13.90 -36.73 -5.10
N PRO A 191 13.29 -36.15 -6.15
CA PRO A 191 12.14 -35.29 -5.99
C PRO A 191 10.94 -36.11 -5.53
N VAL A 192 10.14 -35.52 -4.64
CA VAL A 192 8.89 -36.09 -4.12
C VAL A 192 7.78 -35.07 -4.26
N THR A 193 6.53 -35.52 -4.30
CA THR A 193 5.39 -34.60 -4.21
C THR A 193 5.40 -33.87 -2.86
N LEU A 194 4.91 -32.63 -2.86
CA LEU A 194 4.81 -31.81 -1.64
C LEU A 194 3.53 -32.07 -0.83
N ASP A 195 2.73 -33.05 -1.26
CA ASP A 195 1.55 -33.49 -0.52
C ASP A 195 1.92 -34.53 0.55
N LYS A 196 0.93 -34.91 1.36
CA LYS A 196 1.12 -35.86 2.47
C LYS A 196 1.66 -37.23 2.04
N PHE A 197 1.49 -37.64 0.78
CA PHE A 197 1.90 -38.94 0.28
C PHE A 197 3.38 -38.99 -0.12
N HIS A 198 4.01 -37.83 -0.36
CA HIS A 198 5.43 -37.71 -0.72
C HIS A 198 5.85 -38.70 -1.81
N LEU A 199 5.03 -38.81 -2.87
CA LEU A 199 5.27 -39.77 -3.95
C LEU A 199 6.56 -39.42 -4.67
N PRO A 200 7.52 -40.37 -4.84
CA PRO A 200 8.72 -40.11 -5.62
C PRO A 200 8.36 -39.76 -7.07
N ILE A 201 9.09 -38.79 -7.62
CA ILE A 201 8.91 -38.31 -8.99
C ILE A 201 10.14 -38.72 -9.80
N ARG A 202 9.91 -39.17 -11.03
CA ARG A 202 10.98 -39.48 -11.98
C ARG A 202 10.69 -38.83 -13.32
N TYR A 203 11.65 -38.07 -13.82
CA TYR A 203 11.58 -37.33 -15.07
C TYR A 203 12.36 -38.05 -16.17
N HIS A 204 11.83 -38.06 -17.39
CA HIS A 204 12.52 -38.60 -18.56
C HIS A 204 12.03 -37.95 -19.86
N VAL A 205 12.85 -38.05 -20.92
CA VAL A 205 12.50 -37.61 -22.28
C VAL A 205 12.37 -38.84 -23.18
N GLN A 206 11.25 -38.98 -23.89
CA GLN A 206 10.94 -40.13 -24.75
C GLN A 206 10.35 -39.74 -26.11
#